data_AF-A0A2H6MWY0-F1
#
_entry.id   AF-A0A2H6MWY0-F1
#
_cell.length_a   1.000
_cell.length_b   1.000
_cell.length_c   1.000
_cell.angle_alpha   90.00
_cell.angle_beta   90.00
_cell.angle_gamma   90.00
#
_symmetry.space_group_name_H-M   'P 1'
#
loop_
_entity.id
_entity.type
_entity.pdbx_description
1 polymer ?
#
loop_
_entity_poly.entity_id
_entity_poly.type
_entity_poly.pdbx_seq_one_letter_code
_entity_poly.pdbx_strand_id
1 'polypeptide(L)'
;KVQMKAIDDNQDMPPNKKKKEKERCTALQDKLLEEEKKQLDHVERVLQRLKLEKDNWLLAKSTKNETITKFLQLCIFPRCIFSAIDAVYCARFVELVHQQKTPNFSTLLCYDRVFSDIIYTVASCTENEASRYGRFLCCMLDTVTQWHSDKSIYEKECGNYPGFITVLRSSGYDAVNKADQLDYENFRHVVHKWHYKLTKASVHCLETGEYTHIRNILIVLTKILPWYPKVVNLGQALERRVRKIYEEEKEKRPDLYALAMGYSGQLKSRKMVPENDFHQKDLPTRNAVPTMVQNG
;
A
#
# COMPACT_ATOMS: atom_id res chain seq x y z
N LYS A 1 3.23 -2.40 35.00
CA LYS A 1 2.72 -3.38 36.00
C LYS A 1 3.68 -4.56 36.26
N VAL A 2 4.20 -5.25 35.24
CA VAL A 2 5.19 -6.36 35.41
C VAL A 2 6.47 -5.89 36.10
N GLN A 3 7.00 -4.73 35.74
CA GLN A 3 8.23 -4.18 36.31
C GLN A 3 8.11 -3.77 37.79
N MET A 4 6.97 -3.21 38.20
CA MET A 4 6.74 -2.86 39.62
C MET A 4 6.66 -4.11 40.50
N LYS A 5 6.02 -5.17 40.01
CA LYS A 5 5.96 -6.47 40.69
C LYS A 5 7.35 -7.11 40.81
N ALA A 6 8.15 -7.04 39.75
CA ALA A 6 9.54 -7.51 39.78
C ALA A 6 10.44 -6.73 40.75
N ILE A 7 10.19 -5.43 40.97
CA ILE A 7 10.90 -4.63 41.98
C ILE A 7 10.51 -5.04 43.40
N ASP A 8 9.23 -5.40 43.61
CA ASP A 8 8.74 -5.91 44.89
C ASP A 8 9.35 -7.27 45.26
N ASP A 9 9.32 -8.19 44.29
CA ASP A 9 9.75 -9.58 44.45
C ASP A 9 11.28 -9.73 44.58
N ASN A 10 12.07 -8.70 44.26
CA ASN A 10 13.53 -8.73 44.33
C ASN A 10 14.04 -8.65 45.79
N GLN A 11 14.33 -9.77 46.43
CA GLN A 11 14.75 -9.80 47.84
C GLN A 11 16.13 -9.17 48.11
N ASP A 12 17.00 -9.11 47.10
CA ASP A 12 18.38 -8.60 47.22
C ASP A 12 18.47 -7.06 47.18
N MET A 13 17.37 -6.39 46.82
CA MET A 13 17.35 -4.94 46.68
C MET A 13 17.06 -4.25 48.02
N PRO A 14 17.91 -3.31 48.48
CA PRO A 14 17.67 -2.55 49.71
C PRO A 14 16.32 -1.81 49.67
N PRO A 15 15.57 -1.70 50.80
CA PRO A 15 14.25 -1.09 50.84
C PRO A 15 14.19 0.33 50.28
N ASN A 16 15.20 1.17 50.57
CA ASN A 16 15.29 2.53 50.03
C ASN A 16 15.48 2.55 48.51
N LYS A 17 16.21 1.57 47.96
CA LYS A 17 16.41 1.44 46.53
C LYS A 17 15.14 0.95 45.84
N LYS A 18 14.41 0.00 46.44
CA LYS A 18 13.08 -0.43 45.96
C LYS A 18 12.09 0.74 45.91
N LYS A 19 12.02 1.53 46.99
CA LYS A 19 11.16 2.72 47.07
C LYS A 19 11.50 3.73 45.96
N LYS A 20 12.79 4.05 45.78
CA LYS A 20 13.24 4.98 44.74
C LYS A 20 12.93 4.48 43.32
N GLU A 21 13.12 3.20 43.04
CA GLU A 21 12.78 2.62 41.73
C GLU A 21 11.26 2.60 41.47
N LYS A 22 10.45 2.33 42.49
CA LYS A 22 8.99 2.46 42.39
C LYS A 22 8.57 3.90 42.10
N GLU A 23 9.11 4.87 42.83
CA GLU A 23 8.84 6.29 42.60
C GLU A 23 9.23 6.71 41.18
N ARG A 24 10.40 6.25 40.69
CA ARG A 24 10.83 6.47 39.30
C ARG A 24 9.85 5.87 38.28
N CYS A 25 9.40 4.63 38.50
CA CYS A 25 8.43 3.97 37.62
C CYS A 25 7.07 4.68 37.62
N THR A 26 6.57 5.09 38.79
CA THR A 26 5.31 5.84 38.91
C THR A 26 5.43 7.19 38.20
N ALA A 27 6.51 7.95 38.44
CA ALA A 27 6.74 9.23 37.77
C ALA A 27 6.83 9.09 36.23
N LEU A 28 7.47 8.01 35.75
CA LEU A 28 7.51 7.72 34.31
C LEU A 28 6.11 7.38 33.77
N GLN A 29 5.32 6.61 34.52
CA GLN A 29 3.94 6.29 34.13
C GLN A 29 3.09 7.55 34.04
N ASP A 30 3.17 8.43 35.04
CA ASP A 30 2.43 9.70 35.05
C ASP A 30 2.83 10.60 33.88
N LYS A 31 4.15 10.69 33.60
CA LYS A 31 4.66 11.42 32.44
C LYS A 31 4.15 10.85 31.11
N LEU A 32 4.13 9.53 30.96
CA LEU A 32 3.63 8.88 29.73
C LEU A 32 2.13 9.12 29.53
N LEU A 33 1.34 9.11 30.61
CA LEU A 33 -0.09 9.45 30.55
C LEU A 33 -0.31 10.91 30.17
N GLU A 34 0.52 11.82 30.67
CA GLU A 34 0.48 13.23 30.28
C GLU A 34 0.88 13.43 28.80
N GLU A 35 1.93 12.75 28.34
CA GLU A 35 2.36 12.78 26.93
C GLU A 35 1.29 12.19 26.00
N GLU A 36 0.67 11.07 26.37
CA GLU A 36 -0.46 10.48 25.64
C GLU A 36 -1.61 11.48 25.52
N LYS A 37 -2.01 12.12 26.62
CA LYS A 37 -3.06 13.15 26.60
C LYS A 37 -2.72 14.31 25.67
N LYS A 38 -1.50 14.86 25.78
CA LYS A 38 -1.03 15.95 24.89
C LYS A 38 -1.02 15.53 23.43
N GLN A 39 -0.67 14.27 23.15
CA GLN A 39 -0.66 13.73 21.80
C GLN A 39 -2.08 13.57 21.25
N LEU A 40 -3.03 13.08 22.05
CA LEU A 40 -4.45 13.00 21.67
C LEU A 40 -5.02 14.38 21.35
N ASP A 41 -4.79 15.36 22.22
CA ASP A 41 -5.23 16.74 22.02
C ASP A 41 -4.61 17.34 20.74
N HIS A 42 -3.32 17.04 20.48
CA HIS A 42 -2.66 17.48 19.24
C HIS A 42 -3.26 16.85 17.99
N VAL A 43 -3.47 15.52 18.00
CA VAL A 43 -4.05 14.78 16.87
C VAL A 43 -5.45 15.29 16.56
N GLU A 44 -6.28 15.50 17.58
CA GLU A 44 -7.63 16.04 17.40
C GLU A 44 -7.59 17.43 16.74
N ARG A 45 -6.76 18.35 17.25
CA ARG A 45 -6.59 19.68 16.66
C ARG A 45 -6.14 19.62 15.20
N VAL A 46 -5.17 18.75 14.89
CA VAL A 46 -4.67 18.59 13.51
C VAL A 46 -5.77 18.04 12.60
N LEU A 47 -6.50 17.00 13.02
CA LEU A 47 -7.59 16.43 12.23
C LEU A 47 -8.72 17.44 11.99
N GLN A 48 -9.08 18.23 12.99
CA GLN A 48 -10.04 19.32 12.84
C GLN A 48 -9.56 20.35 11.81
N ARG A 49 -8.30 20.78 11.90
CA ARG A 49 -7.70 21.70 10.92
C ARG A 49 -7.74 21.12 9.50
N LEU A 50 -7.30 19.88 9.31
CA LEU A 50 -7.31 19.22 8.00
C LEU A 50 -8.72 19.12 7.43
N LYS A 51 -9.71 18.82 8.26
CA LYS A 51 -11.12 18.76 7.86
C LYS A 51 -11.65 20.09 7.35
N LEU A 52 -11.20 21.21 7.93
CA LEU A 52 -11.57 22.57 7.50
C LEU A 52 -10.83 23.00 6.21
N GLU A 53 -9.59 22.56 6.02
CA GLU A 53 -8.78 22.97 4.88
C GLU A 53 -8.98 22.11 3.62
N LYS A 54 -9.39 20.85 3.77
CA LYS A 54 -9.40 19.85 2.69
C LYS A 54 -10.11 20.29 1.41
N ASP A 55 -11.18 21.06 1.54
CA ASP A 55 -12.01 21.48 0.40
C ASP A 55 -11.29 22.50 -0.50
N ASN A 56 -10.21 23.10 0.00
CA ASN A 56 -9.38 24.07 -0.73
C ASN A 56 -8.07 23.49 -1.28
N TRP A 57 -7.72 22.23 -0.98
CA TRP A 57 -6.44 21.65 -1.42
C TRP A 57 -6.39 21.38 -2.92
N LEU A 58 -7.45 20.79 -3.48
CA LEU A 58 -7.49 20.32 -4.87
C LEU A 58 -8.59 21.06 -5.63
N LEU A 59 -8.22 22.17 -6.27
CA LEU A 59 -9.15 23.00 -7.03
C LEU A 59 -9.54 22.32 -8.36
N ALA A 60 -10.82 22.39 -8.73
CA ALA A 60 -11.38 21.81 -9.97
C ALA A 60 -10.96 22.56 -11.27
N LYS A 61 -9.82 23.26 -11.25
CA LYS A 61 -9.27 23.99 -12.41
C LYS A 61 -8.56 23.09 -13.42
N SER A 62 -8.25 21.84 -13.04
CA SER A 62 -7.56 20.86 -13.86
C SER A 62 -8.26 19.51 -13.81
N THR A 63 -7.94 18.62 -14.74
CA THR A 63 -8.49 17.26 -14.72
C THR A 63 -8.04 16.51 -13.47
N LYS A 64 -8.86 15.57 -12.96
CA LYS A 64 -8.46 14.73 -11.82
C LYS A 64 -7.12 14.02 -12.08
N ASN A 65 -6.87 13.63 -13.33
CA ASN A 65 -5.62 13.02 -13.76
C ASN A 65 -4.41 13.95 -13.57
N GLU A 66 -4.49 15.17 -14.08
CA GLU A 66 -3.42 16.16 -13.91
C GLU A 66 -3.19 16.50 -12.44
N THR A 67 -4.29 16.67 -11.67
CA THR A 67 -4.24 16.91 -10.23
C THR A 67 -3.50 15.81 -9.48
N ILE A 68 -3.87 14.54 -9.71
CA ILE A 68 -3.21 13.38 -9.08
C ILE A 68 -1.74 13.27 -9.50
N THR A 69 -1.44 13.54 -10.77
CA THR A 69 -0.05 13.53 -11.27
C THR A 69 0.80 14.55 -10.52
N LYS A 70 0.33 15.81 -10.44
CA LYS A 70 1.02 16.88 -9.71
C LYS A 70 1.14 16.56 -8.22
N PHE A 71 0.09 16.03 -7.60
CA PHE A 71 0.12 15.62 -6.20
C PHE A 71 1.18 14.54 -5.91
N LEU A 72 1.22 13.49 -6.73
CA LEU A 72 2.22 12.43 -6.58
C LEU A 72 3.64 12.96 -6.83
N GLN A 73 3.83 13.72 -7.91
CA GLN A 73 5.14 14.22 -8.32
C GLN A 73 5.72 15.27 -7.37
N LEU A 74 4.90 16.20 -6.87
CA LEU A 74 5.37 17.33 -6.07
C LEU A 74 5.29 17.10 -4.56
N CYS A 75 4.44 16.16 -4.10
CA CYS A 75 4.21 15.95 -2.67
C CYS A 75 4.65 14.56 -2.20
N ILE A 76 4.22 13.49 -2.88
CA ILE A 76 4.40 12.12 -2.37
C ILE A 76 5.76 11.54 -2.72
N PHE A 77 6.13 11.51 -4.01
CA PHE A 77 7.36 10.86 -4.46
C PHE A 77 8.65 11.50 -3.92
N PRO A 78 8.79 12.84 -3.86
CA PRO A 78 9.99 13.44 -3.28
C PRO A 78 10.18 13.09 -1.80
N ARG A 79 9.06 12.87 -1.08
CA ARG A 79 9.07 12.63 0.36
C ARG A 79 9.19 11.15 0.72
N CYS A 80 8.55 10.24 -0.04
CA CYS A 80 8.52 8.82 0.32
C CYS A 80 9.88 8.12 0.21
N ILE A 81 10.84 8.71 -0.53
CA ILE A 81 12.21 8.22 -0.63
C ILE A 81 13.18 8.92 0.36
N PHE A 82 12.74 9.97 1.06
CA PHE A 82 13.60 10.81 1.90
C PHE A 82 14.00 10.13 3.22
N SER A 83 13.05 9.51 3.92
CA SER A 83 13.31 8.75 5.14
C SER A 83 12.36 7.56 5.29
N ALA A 84 12.71 6.61 6.16
CA ALA A 84 11.86 5.45 6.40
C ALA A 84 10.53 5.81 7.10
N ILE A 85 10.51 6.89 7.88
CA ILE A 85 9.30 7.39 8.55
C ILE A 85 8.44 8.14 7.53
N ASP A 86 9.05 8.92 6.65
CA ASP A 86 8.35 9.65 5.60
C ASP A 86 7.66 8.71 4.61
N ALA A 87 8.27 7.57 4.28
CA ALA A 87 7.63 6.53 3.46
C ALA A 87 6.27 6.08 4.06
N VAL A 88 6.23 5.85 5.37
CA VAL A 88 5.00 5.44 6.08
C VAL A 88 4.04 6.62 6.18
N TYR A 89 4.54 7.81 6.51
CA TYR A 89 3.74 9.03 6.57
C TYR A 89 3.02 9.30 5.24
N CYS A 90 3.73 9.21 4.10
CA CYS A 90 3.15 9.42 2.78
C CYS A 90 1.97 8.48 2.50
N ALA A 91 2.11 7.18 2.82
CA ALA A 91 1.03 6.23 2.64
C ALA A 91 -0.18 6.54 3.55
N ARG A 92 0.08 6.83 4.84
CA ARG A 92 -0.97 7.21 5.80
C ARG A 92 -1.62 8.55 5.46
N PHE A 93 -0.89 9.48 4.86
CA PHE A 93 -1.44 10.75 4.42
C PHE A 93 -2.37 10.55 3.21
N VAL A 94 -2.01 9.70 2.25
CA VAL A 94 -2.91 9.33 1.13
C VAL A 94 -4.20 8.69 1.66
N GLU A 95 -4.08 7.79 2.64
CA GLU A 95 -5.22 7.18 3.34
C GLU A 95 -6.07 8.24 4.06
N LEU A 96 -5.44 9.18 4.76
CA LEU A 96 -6.13 10.27 5.46
C LEU A 96 -6.91 11.17 4.49
N VAL A 97 -6.30 11.58 3.36
CA VAL A 97 -6.97 12.38 2.32
C VAL A 97 -8.18 11.63 1.76
N HIS A 98 -8.07 10.32 1.58
CA HIS A 98 -9.19 9.47 1.21
C HIS A 98 -10.28 9.46 2.29
N GLN A 99 -9.92 9.16 3.55
CA GLN A 99 -10.85 9.11 4.69
C GLN A 99 -11.62 10.42 4.92
N GLN A 100 -10.98 11.57 4.67
CA GLN A 100 -11.59 12.88 4.79
C GLN A 100 -12.55 13.24 3.64
N LYS A 101 -12.71 12.36 2.64
CA LYS A 101 -13.53 12.59 1.43
C LYS A 101 -13.15 13.91 0.75
N THR A 102 -11.85 14.14 0.59
CA THR A 102 -11.34 15.37 -0.01
C THR A 102 -11.88 15.53 -1.45
N PRO A 103 -12.52 16.66 -1.78
CA PRO A 103 -13.03 16.92 -3.13
C PRO A 103 -11.92 16.82 -4.17
N ASN A 104 -12.28 16.39 -5.38
CA ASN A 104 -11.38 16.25 -6.54
C ASN A 104 -10.21 15.27 -6.38
N PHE A 105 -10.04 14.63 -5.21
CA PHE A 105 -9.08 13.55 -5.02
C PHE A 105 -9.62 12.22 -5.54
N SER A 106 -9.07 11.72 -6.64
CA SER A 106 -9.35 10.37 -7.11
C SER A 106 -8.41 9.36 -6.46
N THR A 107 -8.89 8.68 -5.42
CA THR A 107 -8.14 7.62 -4.73
C THR A 107 -7.78 6.49 -5.70
N LEU A 108 -8.73 5.99 -6.49
CA LEU A 108 -8.46 4.93 -7.48
C LEU A 108 -7.33 5.31 -8.45
N LEU A 109 -7.35 6.53 -8.98
CA LEU A 109 -6.33 6.99 -9.91
C LEU A 109 -4.97 7.21 -9.22
N CYS A 110 -4.97 7.67 -7.97
CA CYS A 110 -3.76 7.80 -7.16
C CYS A 110 -3.07 6.43 -7.00
N TYR A 111 -3.82 5.41 -6.57
CA TYR A 111 -3.30 4.05 -6.43
C TYR A 111 -2.90 3.43 -7.77
N ASP A 112 -3.69 3.64 -8.85
CA ASP A 112 -3.33 3.16 -10.18
C ASP A 112 -1.99 3.74 -10.64
N ARG A 113 -1.74 5.04 -10.43
CA ARG A 113 -0.45 5.64 -10.79
C ARG A 113 0.72 5.14 -9.98
N VAL A 114 0.53 4.92 -8.69
CA VAL A 114 1.58 4.39 -7.81
C VAL A 114 1.98 2.97 -8.22
N PHE A 115 1.04 2.10 -8.57
CA PHE A 115 1.34 0.69 -8.89
C PHE A 115 1.62 0.41 -10.36
N SER A 116 1.30 1.33 -11.27
CA SER A 116 1.44 1.08 -12.71
C SER A 116 2.85 1.27 -13.25
N ASP A 117 3.57 2.29 -12.77
CA ASP A 117 4.76 2.81 -13.44
C ASP A 117 5.97 2.87 -12.48
N ILE A 118 6.21 1.79 -11.74
CA ILE A 118 7.30 1.76 -10.73
C ILE A 118 8.70 1.70 -11.35
N ILE A 119 8.82 1.34 -12.64
CA ILE A 119 10.11 1.07 -13.32
C ILE A 119 11.02 2.29 -13.20
N TYR A 120 10.51 3.47 -13.56
CA TYR A 120 11.31 4.70 -13.58
C TYR A 120 11.75 5.11 -12.18
N THR A 121 10.89 4.95 -11.17
CA THR A 121 11.25 5.22 -9.77
C THR A 121 12.32 4.26 -9.28
N VAL A 122 12.18 2.96 -9.56
CA VAL A 122 13.17 1.94 -9.18
C VAL A 122 14.52 2.18 -9.88
N ALA A 123 14.50 2.61 -11.14
CA ALA A 123 15.69 2.89 -11.92
C ALA A 123 16.45 4.14 -11.43
N SER A 124 15.74 5.18 -10.97
CA SER A 124 16.34 6.43 -10.52
C SER A 124 16.77 6.45 -9.05
N CYS A 125 16.28 5.51 -8.24
CA CYS A 125 16.60 5.43 -6.81
C CYS A 125 17.98 4.84 -6.54
N THR A 126 18.61 5.31 -5.47
CA THR A 126 19.66 4.56 -4.77
C THR A 126 19.07 3.35 -4.04
N GLU A 127 19.93 2.45 -3.55
CA GLU A 127 19.51 1.27 -2.78
C GLU A 127 18.64 1.62 -1.56
N ASN A 128 19.05 2.64 -0.80
CA ASN A 128 18.33 3.10 0.38
C ASN A 128 16.98 3.72 0.04
N GLU A 129 16.92 4.48 -1.07
CA GLU A 129 15.68 5.06 -1.57
C GLU A 129 14.73 3.97 -2.08
N ALA A 130 15.22 2.96 -2.79
CA ALA A 130 14.44 1.80 -3.22
C ALA A 130 13.86 1.04 -2.02
N SER A 131 14.64 0.87 -0.95
CA SER A 131 14.19 0.28 0.32
C SER A 131 13.05 1.07 0.98
N ARG A 132 13.15 2.42 0.99
CA ARG A 132 12.11 3.32 1.52
C ARG A 132 10.87 3.33 0.63
N TYR A 133 11.04 3.38 -0.68
CA TYR A 133 9.97 3.29 -1.66
C TYR A 133 9.21 1.96 -1.52
N GLY A 134 9.92 0.84 -1.37
CA GLY A 134 9.31 -0.47 -1.09
C GLY A 134 8.50 -0.48 0.20
N ARG A 135 8.92 0.25 1.25
CA ARG A 135 8.13 0.43 2.48
C ARG A 135 6.86 1.24 2.24
N PHE A 136 6.94 2.31 1.46
CA PHE A 136 5.77 3.10 1.03
C PHE A 136 4.77 2.23 0.26
N LEU A 137 5.24 1.48 -0.75
CA LEU A 137 4.40 0.55 -1.51
C LEU A 137 3.77 -0.52 -0.62
N CYS A 138 4.52 -1.06 0.35
CA CYS A 138 4.02 -2.05 1.29
C CYS A 138 2.86 -1.49 2.12
N CYS A 139 2.94 -0.25 2.59
CA CYS A 139 1.86 0.40 3.32
C CYS A 139 0.64 0.66 2.43
N MET A 140 0.82 1.04 1.16
CA MET A 140 -0.31 1.20 0.25
C MET A 140 -0.97 -0.14 -0.11
N LEU A 141 -0.18 -1.21 -0.27
CA LEU A 141 -0.70 -2.56 -0.50
C LEU A 141 -1.46 -3.11 0.71
N ASP A 142 -1.07 -2.76 1.94
CA ASP A 142 -1.81 -3.11 3.16
C ASP A 142 -3.25 -2.59 3.08
N THR A 143 -3.43 -1.28 2.85
CA THR A 143 -4.75 -0.65 2.71
C THR A 143 -5.58 -1.29 1.60
N VAL A 144 -5.00 -1.49 0.42
CA VAL A 144 -5.70 -2.14 -0.70
C VAL A 144 -6.07 -3.58 -0.40
N THR A 145 -5.20 -4.31 0.31
CA THR A 145 -5.49 -5.70 0.69
C THR A 145 -6.62 -5.76 1.71
N GLN A 146 -6.71 -4.82 2.64
CA GLN A 146 -7.82 -4.72 3.58
C GLN A 146 -9.15 -4.50 2.84
N TRP A 147 -9.19 -3.53 1.92
CA TRP A 147 -10.36 -3.29 1.07
C TRP A 147 -10.70 -4.49 0.17
N HIS A 148 -9.69 -5.23 -0.31
CA HIS A 148 -9.90 -6.42 -1.13
C HIS A 148 -10.42 -7.61 -0.32
N SER A 149 -10.04 -7.72 0.96
CA SER A 149 -10.30 -8.91 1.78
C SER A 149 -11.76 -9.16 2.12
N ASP A 150 -12.56 -8.10 2.28
CA ASP A 150 -13.95 -8.20 2.71
C ASP A 150 -14.81 -7.11 2.05
N LYS A 151 -15.93 -7.53 1.48
CA LYS A 151 -16.91 -6.64 0.84
C LYS A 151 -17.49 -5.60 1.82
N SER A 152 -17.72 -5.99 3.07
CA SER A 152 -18.27 -5.08 4.10
C SER A 152 -17.29 -3.96 4.46
N ILE A 153 -15.98 -4.26 4.51
CA ILE A 153 -14.92 -3.26 4.71
C ILE A 153 -14.90 -2.31 3.52
N TYR A 154 -14.92 -2.84 2.29
CA TYR A 154 -14.97 -2.04 1.07
C TYR A 154 -16.18 -1.10 1.02
N GLU A 155 -17.38 -1.58 1.32
CA GLU A 155 -18.59 -0.76 1.30
C GLU A 155 -18.56 0.35 2.36
N LYS A 156 -17.99 0.06 3.54
CA LYS A 156 -17.84 1.04 4.63
C LYS A 156 -16.81 2.12 4.29
N GLU A 157 -15.68 1.74 3.71
CA GLU A 157 -14.51 2.62 3.55
C GLU A 157 -14.32 3.18 2.15
N CYS A 158 -14.85 2.55 1.12
CA CYS A 158 -14.72 3.01 -0.28
C CYS A 158 -16.05 3.35 -0.91
N GLY A 159 -17.14 2.74 -0.42
CA GLY A 159 -18.52 2.94 -0.85
C GLY A 159 -18.87 4.39 -1.21
N ASN A 160 -19.20 5.17 -0.19
CA ASN A 160 -19.66 6.55 -0.39
C ASN A 160 -18.50 7.57 -0.48
N TYR A 161 -17.38 7.21 -1.11
CA TYR A 161 -16.18 8.05 -1.17
C TYR A 161 -15.96 8.63 -2.58
N PRO A 162 -15.71 9.95 -2.70
CA PRO A 162 -15.59 10.61 -4.01
C PRO A 162 -14.42 10.08 -4.84
N GLY A 163 -13.43 9.46 -4.19
CA GLY A 163 -12.26 8.86 -4.83
C GLY A 163 -12.53 7.57 -5.61
N PHE A 164 -13.71 6.96 -5.45
CA PHE A 164 -14.14 5.70 -6.06
C PHE A 164 -15.26 5.84 -7.08
N ILE A 165 -15.61 7.08 -7.47
CA ILE A 165 -16.59 7.37 -8.53
C ILE A 165 -15.90 7.23 -9.90
N THR A 166 -16.45 6.39 -10.78
CA THR A 166 -15.88 6.03 -12.09
C THR A 166 -16.40 6.90 -13.23
N VAL A 167 -17.62 7.44 -13.10
CA VAL A 167 -18.22 8.32 -14.11
C VAL A 167 -17.91 9.78 -13.80
N LEU A 168 -17.09 10.42 -14.65
CA LEU A 168 -16.87 11.87 -14.64
C LEU A 168 -17.95 12.53 -15.50
N ARG A 169 -19.05 13.00 -14.92
CA ARG A 169 -19.91 13.99 -15.59
C ARG A 169 -19.40 15.38 -15.25
N SER A 170 -19.27 16.24 -16.25
CA SER A 170 -18.85 17.65 -16.11
C SER A 170 -19.92 18.57 -15.51
N SER A 171 -20.91 18.04 -14.79
CA SER A 171 -22.03 18.82 -14.27
C SER A 171 -22.32 18.44 -12.82
N GLY A 172 -22.30 19.45 -11.94
CA GLY A 172 -22.97 19.50 -10.65
C GLY A 172 -22.63 18.41 -9.63
N TYR A 173 -22.15 18.81 -8.46
CA TYR A 173 -21.82 17.94 -7.32
C TYR A 173 -23.04 17.20 -6.70
N ASP A 174 -24.24 17.34 -7.27
CA ASP A 174 -25.52 17.12 -6.58
C ASP A 174 -26.27 15.83 -6.96
N ALA A 175 -25.67 14.91 -7.73
CA ALA A 175 -26.26 13.59 -7.93
C ALA A 175 -25.20 12.50 -8.07
N VAL A 176 -24.54 12.12 -6.96
CA VAL A 176 -23.80 10.85 -6.90
C VAL A 176 -24.83 9.71 -6.94
N ASN A 177 -25.09 9.18 -8.14
CA ASN A 177 -25.88 7.96 -8.25
C ASN A 177 -25.03 6.79 -7.78
N LYS A 178 -25.59 5.86 -7.00
CA LYS A 178 -24.91 4.61 -6.62
C LYS A 178 -24.38 3.81 -7.82
N ALA A 179 -24.96 4.01 -9.00
CA ALA A 179 -24.53 3.40 -10.26
C ALA A 179 -23.20 3.95 -10.81
N ASP A 180 -22.76 5.14 -10.39
CA ASP A 180 -21.50 5.75 -10.83
C ASP A 180 -20.30 5.35 -9.95
N GLN A 181 -20.55 4.52 -8.93
CA GLN A 181 -19.57 4.11 -7.95
C GLN A 181 -18.96 2.75 -8.34
N LEU A 182 -17.66 2.58 -8.15
CA LEU A 182 -17.01 1.29 -8.40
C LEU A 182 -17.59 0.24 -7.44
N ASP A 183 -18.15 -0.83 -7.99
CA ASP A 183 -18.59 -1.97 -7.21
C ASP A 183 -17.39 -2.78 -6.68
N TYR A 184 -17.67 -3.68 -5.74
CA TYR A 184 -16.63 -4.45 -5.08
C TYR A 184 -15.89 -5.39 -6.05
N GLU A 185 -16.59 -6.04 -6.98
CA GLU A 185 -15.94 -6.99 -7.89
C GLU A 185 -15.09 -6.26 -8.96
N ASN A 186 -15.54 -5.12 -9.51
CA ASN A 186 -14.66 -4.31 -10.36
C ASN A 186 -13.47 -3.75 -9.57
N PHE A 187 -13.63 -3.45 -8.28
CA PHE A 187 -12.47 -3.15 -7.45
C PHE A 187 -11.48 -4.33 -7.38
N ARG A 188 -11.95 -5.57 -7.17
CA ARG A 188 -11.06 -6.75 -7.19
C ARG A 188 -10.35 -6.93 -8.54
N HIS A 189 -11.02 -6.66 -9.66
CA HIS A 189 -10.40 -6.61 -10.98
C HIS A 189 -9.31 -5.52 -11.09
N VAL A 190 -9.54 -4.34 -10.52
CA VAL A 190 -8.56 -3.24 -10.48
C VAL A 190 -7.35 -3.63 -9.63
N VAL A 191 -7.55 -4.24 -8.46
CA VAL A 191 -6.43 -4.74 -7.62
C VAL A 191 -5.63 -5.80 -8.35
N HIS A 192 -6.29 -6.73 -9.05
CA HIS A 192 -5.60 -7.72 -9.88
C HIS A 192 -4.76 -7.05 -10.98
N LYS A 193 -5.32 -6.04 -11.66
CA LYS A 193 -4.60 -5.25 -12.66
C LYS A 193 -3.37 -4.57 -12.06
N TRP A 194 -3.43 -4.03 -10.84
CA TRP A 194 -2.27 -3.45 -10.17
C TRP A 194 -1.20 -4.50 -9.86
N HIS A 195 -1.59 -5.66 -9.34
CA HIS A 195 -0.66 -6.78 -9.12
C HIS A 195 0.00 -7.24 -10.42
N TYR A 196 -0.77 -7.32 -11.51
CA TYR A 196 -0.25 -7.67 -12.83
C TYR A 196 0.75 -6.63 -13.35
N LYS A 197 0.43 -5.32 -13.27
CA LYS A 197 1.34 -4.24 -13.67
C LYS A 197 2.63 -4.26 -12.85
N LEU A 198 2.52 -4.46 -11.54
CA LEU A 198 3.67 -4.60 -10.64
C LEU A 198 4.55 -5.81 -11.01
N THR A 199 3.93 -6.93 -11.41
CA THR A 199 4.65 -8.11 -11.90
C THR A 199 5.40 -7.78 -13.20
N LYS A 200 4.71 -7.16 -14.17
CA LYS A 200 5.30 -6.79 -15.46
C LYS A 200 6.50 -5.86 -15.28
N ALA A 201 6.36 -4.84 -14.43
CA ALA A 201 7.45 -3.92 -14.10
C ALA A 201 8.62 -4.64 -13.41
N SER A 202 8.32 -5.54 -12.47
CA SER A 202 9.34 -6.29 -11.75
C SER A 202 10.12 -7.23 -12.68
N VAL A 203 9.43 -7.95 -13.57
CA VAL A 203 10.05 -8.82 -14.57
C VAL A 203 10.95 -8.00 -15.49
N HIS A 204 10.50 -6.84 -15.95
CA HIS A 204 11.32 -5.96 -16.77
C HIS A 204 12.63 -5.58 -16.05
N CYS A 205 12.56 -5.09 -14.81
CA CYS A 205 13.75 -4.72 -14.02
C CYS A 205 14.68 -5.91 -13.72
N LEU A 206 14.15 -7.13 -13.59
CA LEU A 206 14.96 -8.33 -13.39
C LEU A 206 15.63 -8.80 -14.69
N GLU A 207 15.05 -8.50 -15.85
CA GLU A 207 15.54 -8.95 -17.16
C GLU A 207 16.41 -7.91 -17.87
N THR A 208 16.57 -6.68 -17.34
CA THR A 208 17.34 -5.61 -17.99
C THR A 208 18.85 -5.88 -18.06
N GLY A 209 19.40 -6.77 -17.24
CA GLY A 209 20.85 -6.97 -17.08
C GLY A 209 21.53 -5.89 -16.23
N GLU A 210 20.99 -4.67 -16.24
CA GLU A 210 21.45 -3.52 -15.44
C GLU A 210 21.49 -3.81 -13.93
N TYR A 211 22.65 -3.57 -13.32
CA TYR A 211 22.90 -3.86 -11.91
C TYR A 211 21.91 -3.16 -10.97
N THR A 212 21.76 -1.84 -11.14
CA THR A 212 20.91 -1.00 -10.28
C THR A 212 19.45 -1.43 -10.35
N HIS A 213 18.95 -1.75 -11.55
CA HIS A 213 17.57 -2.18 -11.73
C HIS A 213 17.29 -3.50 -11.00
N ILE A 214 18.16 -4.50 -11.20
CA ILE A 214 18.03 -5.83 -10.58
C ILE A 214 18.13 -5.71 -9.05
N ARG A 215 19.12 -4.97 -8.54
CA ARG A 215 19.31 -4.76 -7.10
C ARG A 215 18.11 -4.08 -6.47
N ASN A 216 17.70 -2.94 -7.01
CA ASN A 216 16.63 -2.13 -6.44
C ASN A 216 15.29 -2.84 -6.48
N ILE A 217 14.97 -3.55 -7.57
CA ILE A 217 13.71 -4.28 -7.66
C ILE A 217 13.66 -5.46 -6.67
N LEU A 218 14.75 -6.20 -6.48
CA LEU A 218 14.81 -7.27 -5.48
C LEU A 218 14.58 -6.74 -4.06
N ILE A 219 15.11 -5.56 -3.76
CA ILE A 219 14.89 -4.87 -2.47
C ILE A 219 13.42 -4.47 -2.33
N VAL A 220 12.83 -3.82 -3.34
CA VAL A 220 11.42 -3.42 -3.32
C VAL A 220 10.52 -4.65 -3.15
N LEU A 221 10.74 -5.70 -3.94
CA LEU A 221 10.00 -6.96 -3.87
C LEU A 221 10.07 -7.59 -2.49
N THR A 222 11.24 -7.58 -1.85
CA THR A 222 11.41 -8.06 -0.48
C THR A 222 10.60 -7.25 0.53
N LYS A 223 10.51 -5.92 0.36
CA LYS A 223 9.73 -5.06 1.26
C LYS A 223 8.22 -5.25 1.13
N ILE A 224 7.71 -5.44 -0.08
CA ILE A 224 6.27 -5.61 -0.34
C ILE A 224 5.78 -7.05 -0.15
N LEU A 225 6.70 -7.98 0.14
CA LEU A 225 6.43 -9.40 0.28
C LEU A 225 5.27 -9.79 1.23
N PRO A 226 4.97 -9.04 2.31
CA PRO A 226 3.81 -9.34 3.15
C PRO A 226 2.47 -9.38 2.40
N TRP A 227 2.30 -8.50 1.40
CA TRP A 227 1.04 -8.28 0.69
C TRP A 227 1.09 -8.64 -0.79
N TYR A 228 2.27 -8.89 -1.34
CA TYR A 228 2.48 -9.21 -2.74
C TYR A 228 3.63 -10.22 -2.92
N PRO A 229 3.57 -11.17 -3.89
CA PRO A 229 2.44 -11.49 -4.74
C PRO A 229 1.39 -12.34 -4.02
N LYS A 230 0.12 -12.18 -4.40
CA LYS A 230 -1.02 -12.96 -3.87
C LYS A 230 -1.60 -13.96 -4.85
N VAL A 231 -1.31 -13.79 -6.15
CA VAL A 231 -1.84 -14.66 -7.22
C VAL A 231 -0.74 -15.60 -7.68
N VAL A 232 -1.06 -16.90 -7.74
CA VAL A 232 -0.09 -17.97 -8.06
C VAL A 232 0.63 -17.71 -9.39
N ASN A 233 -0.09 -17.35 -10.45
CA ASN A 233 0.47 -17.10 -11.78
C ASN A 233 1.55 -15.99 -11.76
N LEU A 234 1.29 -14.93 -10.99
CA LEU A 234 2.20 -13.80 -10.83
C LEU A 234 3.42 -14.18 -9.98
N GLY A 235 3.20 -14.93 -8.89
CA GLY A 235 4.28 -15.46 -8.06
C GLY A 235 5.23 -16.38 -8.83
N GLN A 236 4.69 -17.29 -9.65
CA GLN A 236 5.49 -18.17 -10.51
C GLN A 236 6.26 -17.41 -11.59
N ALA A 237 5.72 -16.32 -12.12
CA ALA A 237 6.46 -15.46 -13.05
C ALA A 237 7.68 -14.84 -12.38
N LEU A 238 7.54 -14.31 -11.16
CA LEU A 238 8.65 -13.76 -10.38
C LEU A 238 9.66 -14.84 -9.99
N GLU A 239 9.20 -15.99 -9.49
CA GLU A 239 10.05 -17.08 -9.06
C GLU A 239 10.96 -17.56 -10.20
N ARG A 240 10.43 -17.72 -11.41
CA ARG A 240 11.22 -18.11 -12.60
C ARG A 240 12.34 -17.11 -12.89
N ARG A 241 12.10 -15.81 -12.74
CA ARG A 241 13.08 -14.75 -13.07
C ARG A 241 14.11 -14.59 -11.98
N VAL A 242 13.70 -14.67 -10.72
CA VAL A 242 14.62 -14.68 -9.58
C VAL A 242 15.51 -15.91 -9.60
N ARG A 243 14.99 -17.09 -9.97
CA ARG A 243 15.79 -18.30 -10.14
C ARG A 243 16.85 -18.14 -11.25
N LYS A 244 16.49 -17.49 -12.36
CA LYS A 244 17.45 -17.17 -13.43
C LYS A 244 18.59 -16.28 -12.90
N ILE A 245 18.27 -15.22 -12.16
CA ILE A 245 19.29 -14.36 -11.51
C ILE A 245 20.16 -15.15 -10.54
N TYR A 246 19.57 -16.04 -9.74
CA TYR A 246 20.29 -16.91 -8.82
C TYR A 246 21.31 -17.82 -9.54
N GLU A 247 20.96 -18.37 -10.70
CA GLU A 247 21.84 -19.25 -11.48
C GLU A 247 22.94 -18.48 -12.23
N GLU A 248 22.60 -17.33 -12.81
CA GLU A 248 23.50 -16.55 -13.69
C GLU A 248 24.47 -15.64 -12.93
N GLU A 249 24.08 -15.14 -11.75
CA GLU A 249 24.84 -14.11 -11.02
C GLU A 249 25.78 -14.64 -9.94
N LYS A 250 25.70 -15.94 -9.62
CA LYS A 250 26.46 -16.55 -8.52
C LYS A 250 27.97 -16.23 -8.57
N GLU A 251 28.57 -16.31 -9.75
CA GLU A 251 30.00 -16.08 -9.96
C GLU A 251 30.33 -14.65 -10.43
N LYS A 252 29.32 -13.85 -10.82
CA LYS A 252 29.50 -12.51 -11.41
C LYS A 252 29.24 -11.40 -10.39
N ARG A 253 28.11 -11.48 -9.70
CA ARG A 253 27.56 -10.44 -8.81
C ARG A 253 27.01 -11.11 -7.55
N PRO A 254 27.89 -11.50 -6.60
CA PRO A 254 27.51 -12.34 -5.45
C PRO A 254 26.51 -11.65 -4.51
N ASP A 255 26.47 -10.33 -4.53
CA ASP A 255 25.50 -9.50 -3.80
C ASP A 255 24.08 -9.64 -4.38
N LEU A 256 23.92 -9.63 -5.71
CA LEU A 256 22.63 -9.87 -6.36
C LEU A 256 22.17 -11.31 -6.14
N TYR A 257 23.09 -12.26 -6.19
CA TYR A 257 22.84 -13.65 -5.84
C TYR A 257 22.28 -13.79 -4.42
N ALA A 258 22.90 -13.13 -3.44
CA ALA A 258 22.44 -13.16 -2.06
C ALA A 258 21.01 -12.58 -1.91
N LEU A 259 20.73 -11.45 -2.58
CA LEU A 259 19.39 -10.86 -2.60
C LEU A 259 18.35 -11.77 -3.25
N ALA A 260 18.68 -12.37 -4.40
CA ALA A 260 17.80 -13.29 -5.12
C ALA A 260 17.53 -14.57 -4.31
N MET A 261 18.56 -15.14 -3.67
CA MET A 261 18.42 -16.29 -2.78
C MET A 261 17.50 -15.96 -1.60
N GLY A 262 17.74 -14.82 -0.93
CA GLY A 262 16.95 -14.38 0.21
C GLY A 262 15.48 -14.15 -0.16
N TYR A 263 15.21 -13.54 -1.31
CA TYR A 263 13.84 -13.35 -1.80
C TYR A 263 13.17 -14.67 -2.17
N SER A 264 13.86 -15.55 -2.91
CA SER A 264 13.35 -16.87 -3.32
C SER A 264 12.95 -17.74 -2.12
N GLY A 265 13.79 -17.76 -1.07
CA GLY A 265 13.48 -18.48 0.17
C GLY A 265 12.21 -17.97 0.85
N GLN A 266 12.05 -16.65 0.95
CA GLN A 266 10.87 -16.05 1.57
C GLN A 266 9.61 -16.20 0.70
N LEU A 267 9.74 -16.16 -0.63
CA LEU A 267 8.61 -16.30 -1.56
C LEU A 267 7.92 -17.65 -1.42
N LYS A 268 8.67 -18.74 -1.22
CA LYS A 268 8.13 -20.10 -1.02
C LYS A 268 7.23 -20.23 0.21
N SER A 269 7.44 -19.40 1.23
CA SER A 269 6.63 -19.40 2.45
C SER A 269 5.29 -18.66 2.29
N ARG A 270 5.07 -17.98 1.15
CA ARG A 270 3.87 -17.17 0.93
C ARG A 270 2.70 -17.99 0.42
N LYS A 271 1.58 -17.87 1.12
CA LYS A 271 0.29 -18.38 0.66
C LYS A 271 -0.22 -17.50 -0.49
N MET A 272 -0.39 -18.11 -1.65
CA MET A 272 -0.96 -17.50 -2.85
C MET A 272 -2.24 -18.22 -3.22
N VAL A 273 -3.17 -17.49 -3.84
CA VAL A 273 -4.46 -18.03 -4.29
C VAL A 273 -4.50 -18.16 -5.81
N PRO A 274 -5.27 -19.11 -6.35
CA PRO A 274 -5.63 -19.13 -7.76
C PRO A 274 -6.22 -17.77 -8.22
N GLU A 275 -6.02 -17.43 -9.48
CA GLU A 275 -6.50 -16.16 -10.04
C GLU A 275 -8.02 -15.99 -9.92
N ASN A 276 -8.77 -17.07 -10.14
CA ASN A 276 -10.23 -17.09 -10.04
C ASN A 276 -10.74 -16.85 -8.61
N ASP A 277 -9.93 -17.19 -7.60
CA ASP A 277 -10.26 -16.91 -6.19
C ASP A 277 -9.90 -15.48 -5.80
N PHE A 278 -9.00 -14.83 -6.56
CA PHE A 278 -8.57 -13.46 -6.34
C PHE A 278 -9.54 -12.42 -6.91
N HIS A 279 -10.19 -12.74 -8.04
CA HIS A 279 -11.31 -12.00 -8.61
C HIS A 279 -12.14 -12.93 -9.51
N GLN A 280 -13.45 -12.72 -9.56
CA GLN A 280 -14.38 -13.53 -10.36
C GLN A 280 -14.30 -13.10 -11.81
N LYS A 281 -13.74 -13.92 -12.71
CA LYS A 281 -13.83 -13.66 -14.15
C LYS A 281 -15.25 -13.93 -14.61
N ASP A 282 -15.90 -12.95 -15.24
CA ASP A 282 -17.14 -13.21 -15.96
C ASP A 282 -16.89 -14.34 -16.97
N LEU A 283 -17.67 -15.42 -16.83
CA LEU A 283 -17.73 -16.45 -17.85
C LEU A 283 -18.24 -15.76 -19.13
N PRO A 284 -17.56 -15.91 -20.29
CA PRO A 284 -18.09 -15.36 -21.53
C PRO A 284 -19.47 -15.97 -21.74
N THR A 285 -20.50 -15.13 -21.70
CA THR A 285 -21.88 -15.49 -22.03
C THR A 285 -21.82 -16.22 -23.36
N ARG A 286 -22.05 -17.55 -23.34
CA ARG A 286 -22.32 -18.32 -24.55
C ARG A 286 -23.48 -17.61 -25.23
N ASN A 287 -23.20 -16.98 -26.36
CA ASN A 287 -24.20 -16.38 -27.23
C ASN A 287 -25.39 -17.34 -27.32
N ALA A 288 -26.52 -16.94 -26.73
CA ALA A 288 -27.78 -17.61 -26.97
C ALA A 288 -28.07 -17.45 -28.46
N VAL A 289 -27.89 -18.52 -29.22
CA VAL A 289 -28.28 -18.59 -30.62
C VAL A 289 -29.80 -18.32 -30.65
N PRO A 290 -30.29 -17.31 -31.35
CA PRO A 290 -31.73 -17.11 -31.48
C PRO A 290 -32.29 -18.28 -32.27
N THR A 291 -33.16 -19.07 -31.65
CA THR A 291 -33.97 -20.08 -32.30
C THR A 291 -34.80 -19.38 -33.38
N MET A 292 -34.48 -19.62 -34.66
CA MET A 292 -35.32 -19.19 -35.77
C MET A 292 -36.67 -19.90 -35.65
N VAL A 293 -37.71 -19.14 -35.33
CA VAL A 293 -39.10 -19.58 -35.44
C VAL A 293 -39.44 -19.59 -36.93
N GLN A 294 -39.50 -20.77 -37.54
CA GLN A 294 -40.19 -20.96 -38.81
C GLN A 294 -41.70 -20.86 -38.53
N ASN A 295 -42.32 -19.78 -38.99
CA ASN A 295 -43.76 -19.77 -39.25
C ASN A 295 -43.94 -19.79 -40.76
N GLY A 296 -44.76 -20.74 -41.23
CA GLY A 296 -45.16 -20.90 -42.63
C GLY A 296 -46.18 -19.89 -43.11
#